data_AF-A0A3M1ZRH4-F1
#
_entry.id   AF-A0A3M1ZRH4-F1
#
_cell.length_a   1.000
_cell.length_b   1.000
_cell.length_c   1.000
_cell.angle_alpha   90.00
_cell.angle_beta   90.00
_cell.angle_gamma   90.00
#
_symmetry.space_group_name_H-M   'P 1'
#
loop_
_entity.id
_entity.type
_entity.pdbx_description
1 polymer ?
#
loop_
_entity_poly.entity_id
_entity_poly.type
_entity_poly.pdbx_seq_one_letter_code
_entity_poly.pdbx_strand_id
1 'polypeptide(L)'
;TTPATAGTLSIETYEVLTGFSVAAGKYMVHIKNVGSLIEGGLDVDIDVNGDTVPPGQEYIVEAQFDPANNKFLTTPAITVTNASGAGVWYRVKGS
;
A
#
# COMPACT_ATOMS: atom_id res chain seq x y z
N THR A 1 29.28 8.71 -4.58
CA THR A 1 28.84 7.38 -4.09
C THR A 1 27.75 6.90 -5.02
N THR A 2 27.75 5.62 -5.39
CA THR A 2 26.67 5.05 -6.22
C THR A 2 25.35 5.19 -5.46
N PRO A 3 24.26 5.70 -6.07
CA PRO A 3 22.96 5.77 -5.41
C PRO A 3 22.51 4.37 -4.99
N ALA A 4 21.79 4.27 -3.87
CA ALA A 4 21.15 3.02 -3.50
C ALA A 4 20.16 2.60 -4.60
N THR A 5 20.31 1.39 -5.12
CA THR A 5 19.39 0.84 -6.12
C THR A 5 18.11 0.44 -5.41
N ALA A 6 16.98 1.05 -5.76
CA ALA A 6 15.68 0.65 -5.22
C ALA A 6 15.40 -0.81 -5.60
N GLY A 7 15.11 -1.64 -4.59
CA GLY A 7 14.98 -3.08 -4.71
C GLY A 7 13.85 -3.53 -5.64
N THR A 8 13.90 -4.82 -5.97
CA THR A 8 13.00 -5.46 -6.93
C THR A 8 11.55 -5.40 -6.45
N LEU A 9 10.67 -5.10 -7.40
CA LEU A 9 9.21 -5.05 -7.27
C LEU A 9 8.63 -6.43 -7.03
N SER A 10 7.91 -6.66 -5.94
CA SER A 10 7.11 -7.89 -5.78
C SER A 10 6.04 -7.72 -4.72
N ILE A 11 4.79 -7.66 -5.18
CA ILE A 11 3.58 -8.39 -4.75
C ILE A 11 2.44 -7.63 -5.44
N GLU A 12 1.76 -8.29 -6.38
CA GLU A 12 0.46 -7.89 -6.92
C GLU A 12 -0.53 -8.94 -6.43
N THR A 13 -1.52 -8.53 -5.65
CA THR A 13 -2.56 -9.45 -5.18
C THR A 13 -3.89 -8.72 -5.15
N TYR A 14 -4.93 -9.39 -5.62
CA TYR A 14 -6.32 -8.99 -5.46
C TYR A 14 -6.91 -9.93 -4.43
N GLU A 15 -7.01 -9.50 -3.17
CA GLU A 15 -7.54 -10.35 -2.11
C GLU A 15 -8.60 -9.64 -1.29
N VAL A 16 -9.68 -10.36 -0.98
CA VAL A 16 -10.66 -9.98 0.04
C VAL A 16 -10.09 -10.47 1.37
N LEU A 17 -9.16 -9.72 1.93
CA LEU A 17 -8.68 -9.95 3.29
C LEU A 17 -9.41 -9.02 4.24
N THR A 18 -9.83 -9.53 5.40
CA THR A 18 -10.38 -8.75 6.53
C THR A 18 -9.41 -7.65 7.03
N GLY A 19 -8.16 -7.69 6.54
CA GLY A 19 -7.14 -6.68 6.65
C GLY A 19 -5.77 -7.29 6.34
N PHE A 20 -4.76 -6.46 6.07
CA PHE A 20 -3.37 -6.90 5.96
C PHE A 20 -2.42 -5.81 6.41
N SER A 21 -1.15 -6.18 6.64
CA SER A 21 -0.10 -5.23 7.03
C SER A 21 1.10 -5.34 6.12
N VAL A 22 1.61 -4.20 5.66
CA VAL A 22 2.91 -4.06 5.01
C VAL A 22 3.93 -3.62 6.06
N ALA A 23 4.97 -4.43 6.27
CA ALA A 23 6.05 -4.09 7.19
C ALA A 23 6.74 -2.79 6.77
N ALA A 24 7.28 -2.05 7.74
CA ALA A 24 8.13 -0.90 7.50
C ALA A 24 9.36 -1.29 6.66
N GLY A 25 10.04 -0.31 6.09
CA GLY A 25 11.28 -0.57 5.34
C GLY A 25 11.12 -0.54 3.82
N LYS A 26 9.95 -0.24 3.26
CA LYS A 26 9.75 -0.29 1.80
C LYS A 26 10.22 1.00 1.14
N TYR A 27 10.44 0.96 -0.17
CA TYR A 27 10.66 2.19 -0.96
C TYR A 27 9.36 2.78 -1.51
N MET A 28 8.34 1.94 -1.68
CA MET A 28 7.03 2.37 -2.15
C MET A 28 5.97 1.38 -1.66
N VAL A 29 4.86 1.92 -1.20
CA VAL A 29 3.62 1.19 -0.94
C VAL A 29 2.51 1.91 -1.67
N HIS A 30 1.80 1.21 -2.55
CA HIS A 30 0.65 1.72 -3.29
C HIS A 30 -0.52 0.79 -3.01
N ILE A 31 -1.62 1.36 -2.54
CA ILE A 31 -2.85 0.66 -2.20
C ILE A 31 -3.98 1.33 -2.99
N LYS A 32 -4.88 0.53 -3.55
CA LYS A 32 -6.07 1.00 -4.24
C LYS A 32 -7.28 0.26 -3.70
N ASN A 33 -8.30 1.02 -3.32
CA ASN A 33 -9.62 0.45 -3.10
C ASN A 33 -10.26 0.22 -4.47
N VAL A 34 -10.49 -1.04 -4.85
CA VAL A 34 -11.09 -1.38 -6.15
C VAL A 34 -12.61 -1.56 -6.09
N GLY A 35 -13.23 -1.30 -4.93
CA GLY A 35 -14.67 -1.49 -4.72
C GLY A 35 -15.04 -2.95 -4.51
N SER A 36 -16.33 -3.27 -4.61
CA SER A 36 -16.82 -4.64 -4.44
C SER A 36 -16.28 -5.56 -5.53
N LEU A 37 -15.71 -6.71 -5.13
CA LEU A 37 -15.35 -7.80 -6.05
C LEU A 37 -16.48 -8.83 -6.21
N ILE A 38 -17.57 -8.68 -5.45
CA ILE A 38 -18.75 -9.53 -5.52
C ILE A 38 -19.78 -8.87 -6.43
N GLU A 39 -20.33 -9.64 -7.37
CA GLU A 39 -21.39 -9.17 -8.27
C GLU A 39 -22.63 -8.73 -7.47
N GLY A 40 -23.06 -7.49 -7.67
CA GLY A 40 -24.15 -6.87 -6.90
C GLY A 40 -23.79 -6.49 -5.46
N GLY A 41 -22.54 -6.68 -5.04
CA GLY A 41 -22.05 -6.21 -3.74
C GLY A 41 -21.93 -4.69 -3.69
N LEU A 42 -21.98 -4.14 -2.47
CA LEU A 42 -21.84 -2.71 -2.24
C LEU A 42 -20.37 -2.33 -2.22
N ASP A 43 -20.06 -1.22 -2.86
CA ASP A 43 -18.77 -0.57 -2.71
C ASP A 43 -18.64 -0.01 -1.30
N VAL A 44 -17.51 -0.32 -0.65
CA VAL A 44 -17.24 0.05 0.74
C VAL A 44 -15.84 0.65 0.85
N ASP A 45 -15.68 1.56 1.79
CA ASP A 45 -14.39 2.19 2.06
C ASP A 45 -13.43 1.20 2.74
N ILE A 46 -12.13 1.45 2.59
CA ILE A 46 -11.07 0.78 3.36
C ILE A 46 -10.35 1.81 4.22
N ASP A 47 -9.77 1.39 5.33
CA ASP A 47 -8.92 2.26 6.15
C ASP A 47 -7.45 1.87 5.99
N VAL A 48 -6.61 2.84 5.64
CA VAL A 48 -5.15 2.68 5.50
C VAL A 48 -4.47 3.55 6.54
N ASN A 49 -3.87 2.94 7.57
CA ASN A 49 -3.26 3.66 8.69
C ASN A 49 -4.20 4.68 9.40
N GLY A 50 -5.51 4.46 9.32
CA GLY A 50 -6.54 5.36 9.86
C GLY A 50 -7.06 6.40 8.88
N ASP A 51 -6.49 6.48 7.66
CA ASP A 51 -7.04 7.28 6.57
C ASP A 51 -8.06 6.46 5.78
N THR A 52 -9.28 6.98 5.65
CA THR A 52 -10.34 6.33 4.87
C THR A 52 -10.10 6.55 3.37
N VAL A 53 -10.06 5.45 2.61
CA VAL A 53 -9.82 5.42 1.15
C VAL A 53 -11.08 4.90 0.46
N PRO A 54 -11.85 5.79 -0.22
CA PRO A 54 -13.06 5.40 -0.94
C PRO A 54 -12.79 4.50 -2.15
N PRO A 55 -13.80 3.75 -2.63
CA PRO A 55 -13.76 3.01 -3.88
C PRO A 55 -13.23 3.84 -5.05
N GLY A 56 -12.28 3.30 -5.80
CA GLY A 56 -11.62 3.94 -6.93
C GLY A 56 -10.44 4.87 -6.55
N GLN A 57 -10.25 5.17 -5.27
CA GLN A 57 -9.15 5.99 -4.78
C GLN A 57 -7.90 5.16 -4.46
N GLU A 58 -6.78 5.88 -4.43
CA GLU A 58 -5.45 5.33 -4.24
C GLU A 58 -4.75 6.00 -3.06
N TYR A 59 -3.96 5.21 -2.34
CA TYR A 59 -3.09 5.63 -1.26
C TYR A 59 -1.65 5.26 -1.62
N ILE A 60 -0.78 6.27 -1.73
CA ILE A 60 0.60 6.08 -2.17
C ILE A 60 1.54 6.66 -1.10
N VAL A 61 2.48 5.84 -0.66
CA VAL A 61 3.57 6.25 0.22
C VAL A 61 4.88 5.87 -0.43
N GLU A 62 5.72 6.87 -0.68
CA GLU A 62 7.04 6.71 -1.27
C GLU A 62 8.13 7.08 -0.27
N ALA A 63 9.24 6.35 -0.33
CA ALA A 63 10.44 6.65 0.41
C ALA A 63 11.04 7.98 -0.07
N GLN A 64 11.31 8.89 0.88
CA GLN A 64 11.99 10.14 0.58
C GLN A 64 13.50 9.93 0.54
N PHE A 65 14.20 10.53 -0.42
CA PHE A 65 15.66 10.50 -0.43
C PHE A 65 16.20 11.51 0.60
N ASP A 66 17.05 11.05 1.52
CA ASP A 66 17.81 11.90 2.44
C ASP A 66 19.20 12.20 1.83
N PRO A 67 19.39 13.41 1.27
CA PRO A 67 20.65 13.78 0.64
C PRO A 67 21.79 14.00 1.65
N ALA A 68 21.49 14.29 2.91
CA ALA A 68 22.51 14.52 3.93
C ALA A 68 23.18 13.21 4.35
N ASN A 69 22.41 12.11 4.40
CA ASN A 69 22.91 10.78 4.76
C ASN A 69 23.10 9.85 3.55
N ASN A 70 22.80 10.32 2.33
CA ASN A 70 22.86 9.57 1.08
C ASN A 70 22.12 8.20 1.15
N LYS A 71 20.91 8.22 1.73
CA LYS A 71 20.07 7.03 1.95
C LYS A 71 18.61 7.35 1.67
N PHE A 72 17.82 6.35 1.26
CA PHE A 72 16.37 6.48 1.20
C PHE A 72 15.76 6.28 2.61
N LEU A 73 14.92 7.21 3.02
CA LEU A 73 14.03 7.09 4.17
C LEU A 73 12.96 6.07 3.83
N THR A 74 12.93 4.95 4.53
CA THR A 74 11.98 3.87 4.23
C THR A 74 10.56 4.22 4.66
N THR A 75 9.57 3.60 4.03
CA THR A 75 8.16 3.78 4.43
C THR A 75 7.93 3.25 5.85
N PRO A 76 7.02 3.86 6.63
CA PRO A 76 6.54 3.28 7.88
C PRO A 76 5.78 1.96 7.60
N ALA A 77 5.42 1.26 8.67
CA ALA A 77 4.49 0.15 8.54
C ALA A 77 3.12 0.67 8.09
N ILE A 78 2.48 -0.05 7.18
CA ILE A 78 1.15 0.27 6.68
C ILE A 78 0.19 -0.84 7.11
N THR A 79 -0.94 -0.48 7.69
CA THR A 79 -2.02 -1.39 8.05
C THR A 79 -3.24 -1.04 7.22
N VAL A 80 -3.81 -2.03 6.54
CA VAL A 80 -5.05 -1.89 5.79
C VAL A 80 -6.13 -2.68 6.51
N THR A 81 -7.20 -2.01 6.91
CA THR A 81 -8.39 -2.63 7.50
C THR A 81 -9.52 -2.62 6.49
N ASN A 82 -10.16 -3.77 6.33
CA ASN A 82 -11.23 -3.95 5.38
C ASN A 82 -12.28 -4.90 5.98
N ALA A 83 -12.98 -4.38 7.00
CA ALA A 83 -14.01 -5.14 7.71
C ALA A 83 -15.28 -5.37 6.88
N SER A 84 -15.43 -4.64 5.76
CA SER A 84 -16.67 -4.57 4.99
C SER A 84 -16.64 -5.37 3.68
N GLY A 85 -15.51 -6.01 3.34
CA GLY A 85 -15.38 -6.91 2.19
C GLY A 85 -15.05 -6.22 0.86
N ALA A 86 -14.45 -5.03 0.86
CA ALA A 86 -13.94 -4.40 -0.35
C ALA A 86 -12.87 -5.25 -1.03
N GLY A 87 -12.69 -5.07 -2.32
CA GLY A 87 -11.48 -5.47 -3.01
C GLY A 87 -10.36 -4.48 -2.74
N VAL A 88 -9.18 -5.01 -2.45
CA VAL A 88 -7.97 -4.21 -2.37
C VAL A 88 -6.95 -4.72 -3.38
N TRP A 89 -6.41 -3.80 -4.16
CA TRP A 89 -5.19 -4.02 -4.92
C TRP A 89 -4.06 -3.32 -4.20
N TYR A 90 -2.90 -3.96 -4.09
CA TYR A 90 -1.73 -3.32 -3.53
C TYR A 90 -0.45 -3.75 -4.23
N ARG A 91 0.53 -2.85 -4.21
CA ARG A 91 1.86 -3.01 -4.80
C ARG A 91 2.91 -2.47 -3.85
N VAL A 92 3.95 -3.27 -3.62
CA VAL A 92 5.07 -2.91 -2.74
C VAL A 92 6.40 -3.02 -3.48
N LYS A 93 7.27 -2.02 -3.29
CA LYS A 93 8.66 -2.05 -3.79
C LYS A 93 9.63 -2.27 -2.62
N GLY A 94 10.38 -3.36 -2.68
CA GLY A 94 11.26 -3.81 -1.59
C GLY A 94 12.52 -2.97 -1.40
N SER A 95 13.05 -3.02 -0.17
CA SER A 95 14.32 -2.44 0.29
C SER A 95 15.55 -3.03 -0.38
#